data_AF-A0A2B1JZJ4-F1
#
_entry.id   AF-A0A2B1JZJ4-F1
#
_cell.length_a   1.000
_cell.length_b   1.000
_cell.length_c   1.000
_cell.angle_alpha   90.00
_cell.angle_beta   90.00
_cell.angle_gamma   90.00
#
_symmetry.space_group_name_H-M   'P 1'
#
loop_
_entity.id
_entity.type
_entity.pdbx_description
1 polymer ?
#
loop_
_entity_poly.entity_id
_entity_poly.type
_entity_poly.pdbx_seq_one_letter_code
_entity_poly.pdbx_strand_id
1 'polypeptide(L)'
;MGLIYKVADQDWEFESIHKLNYKTFVEEIPQHEETKERFRIDRFHEENTYLICLDEDRLIGMVAVRGKRPFSLDYKVSNLDVYLQEHGENVYEIRLLSVEREYRNGRALLGLIRFLHRYLLLNGYELALISATTRELPLYEQMGFKPFHTLVGTEEAAFQPMYVTPTMFEESSVGGIMTKEFTFLPGPVDMEDNVQKAFSAKPISHRSKSFQVTMDNVKKRLLQMTKAKHVQIMLGTGTLANDAISLQLRSLKGKGLVLVNGEFGNRLIEQAKRANLSFDTYSKQMGETFIYTELEKIIASGNYEWLWFVHHETSTGMLNNLDELNALCKKYQVKLCVDCISSIGAIPIDLKNVYFASGVSGKAIKSYTGLSFIFHNHIVKKNEEIPAYMDIGMYEVNDSIPYSHSSNLIYALQEALKRFEDETAFVKIKETYAYIEQAITTMGLKLVSPKEHAAQIVLTIQLNERQCSKVVGDALALQGYIVHYESAYLQKNNWIQIACLNHYKERDMKRMLNCLHMCVFKNEIHI
;
A
#
# COMPACT_ATOMS: atom_id res chain seq x y z
N MET A 1 -22.71 3.63 16.35
CA MET A 1 -21.62 3.32 15.37
C MET A 1 -20.36 4.10 15.73
N GLY A 2 -19.36 4.20 14.83
CA GLY A 2 -18.16 5.04 15.02
C GLY A 2 -18.20 6.32 14.19
N LEU A 3 -17.40 7.32 14.58
CA LEU A 3 -17.25 8.59 13.86
C LEU A 3 -16.71 8.39 12.44
N ILE A 4 -17.22 9.19 11.50
CA ILE A 4 -16.85 9.17 10.08
C ILE A 4 -16.27 10.53 9.70
N TYR A 5 -15.24 10.53 8.86
CA TYR A 5 -14.66 11.75 8.32
C TYR A 5 -14.77 11.70 6.80
N LYS A 6 -15.35 12.71 6.16
CA LYS A 6 -15.48 12.76 4.70
C LYS A 6 -15.38 14.19 4.20
N VAL A 7 -15.22 14.35 2.89
CA VAL A 7 -15.47 15.63 2.22
C VAL A 7 -16.97 15.77 2.08
N ALA A 8 -17.54 16.93 2.42
CA ALA A 8 -18.97 17.18 2.26
C ALA A 8 -19.34 17.22 0.76
N ASP A 9 -20.41 16.53 0.40
CA ASP A 9 -20.89 16.40 -0.98
C ASP A 9 -22.42 16.34 -1.09
N GLN A 10 -23.16 16.50 0.01
CA GLN A 10 -24.63 16.46 0.04
C GLN A 10 -25.23 17.76 0.60
N ASP A 11 -26.39 18.16 0.06
CA ASP A 11 -27.07 19.42 0.42
C ASP A 11 -27.32 19.57 1.93
N TRP A 12 -27.77 18.49 2.60
CA TRP A 12 -28.02 18.52 4.05
C TRP A 12 -26.74 18.70 4.88
N GLU A 13 -25.59 18.28 4.35
CA GLU A 13 -24.29 18.47 5.00
C GLU A 13 -23.91 19.94 4.98
N PHE A 14 -24.09 20.61 3.83
CA PHE A 14 -23.85 22.05 3.69
C PHE A 14 -24.79 22.88 4.57
N GLU A 15 -26.08 22.54 4.63
CA GLU A 15 -27.01 23.18 5.56
C GLU A 15 -26.56 23.02 7.03
N SER A 16 -26.12 21.82 7.40
CA SER A 16 -25.64 21.53 8.75
C SER A 16 -24.34 22.25 9.08
N ILE A 17 -23.44 22.38 8.10
CA ILE A 17 -22.22 23.20 8.21
C ILE A 17 -22.60 24.65 8.54
N HIS A 18 -23.58 25.23 7.84
CA HIS A 18 -23.97 26.63 8.06
C HIS A 18 -24.58 26.86 9.45
N LYS A 19 -25.35 25.91 9.96
CA LYS A 19 -25.90 25.95 11.33
C LYS A 19 -24.77 25.84 12.38
N LEU A 20 -23.82 24.93 12.17
CA LEU A 20 -22.67 24.77 13.07
C LEU A 20 -21.76 26.01 13.08
N ASN A 21 -21.54 26.63 11.92
CA ASN A 21 -20.83 27.91 11.81
C ASN A 21 -21.55 29.02 12.56
N TYR A 22 -22.87 29.10 12.46
CA TYR A 22 -23.65 30.12 13.17
C TYR A 22 -23.47 29.97 14.68
N LYS A 23 -23.68 28.75 15.19
CA LYS A 23 -23.45 28.44 16.60
C LYS A 23 -22.04 28.85 17.03
N THR A 24 -21.01 28.46 16.29
CA THR A 24 -19.62 28.71 16.67
C THR A 24 -19.20 30.18 16.58
N PHE A 25 -19.49 30.86 15.48
CA PHE A 25 -18.93 32.19 15.14
C PHE A 25 -19.92 33.35 15.31
N VAL A 26 -21.14 33.09 15.78
CA VAL A 26 -22.11 34.12 16.19
C VAL A 26 -22.42 33.95 17.68
N GLU A 27 -22.84 32.75 18.11
CA GLU A 27 -23.31 32.54 19.49
C GLU A 27 -22.14 32.33 20.47
N GLU A 28 -21.09 31.58 20.10
CA GLU A 28 -19.98 31.26 21.01
C GLU A 28 -18.81 32.23 20.93
N ILE A 29 -18.44 32.65 19.72
CA ILE A 29 -17.41 33.63 19.47
C ILE A 29 -18.12 34.77 18.72
N PRO A 30 -18.44 35.91 19.36
CA PRO A 30 -19.26 36.97 18.76
C PRO A 30 -18.47 37.77 17.73
N GLN A 31 -18.11 37.13 16.61
CA GLN A 31 -17.40 37.77 15.49
C GLN A 31 -18.37 38.42 14.51
N HIS A 32 -19.66 38.07 14.59
CA HIS A 32 -20.67 38.39 13.60
C HIS A 32 -22.02 38.65 14.27
N GLU A 33 -22.88 39.43 13.60
CA GLU A 33 -24.22 39.78 14.09
C GLU A 33 -25.20 38.60 14.05
N GLU A 34 -26.18 38.61 14.96
CA GLU A 34 -27.25 37.62 15.02
C GLU A 34 -28.24 37.76 13.85
N THR A 35 -28.65 36.62 13.28
CA THR A 35 -29.63 36.55 12.19
C THR A 35 -30.82 35.70 12.61
N LYS A 36 -32.02 36.00 12.08
CA LYS A 36 -33.26 35.28 12.45
C LYS A 36 -33.24 33.82 12.01
N GLU A 37 -32.57 33.56 10.90
CA GLU A 37 -32.49 32.26 10.24
C GLU A 37 -31.54 31.31 10.98
N ARG A 38 -30.60 31.84 11.79
CA ARG A 38 -29.54 31.07 12.49
C ARG A 38 -28.66 30.25 11.55
N PHE A 39 -28.37 30.82 10.38
CA PHE A 39 -27.42 30.30 9.39
C PHE A 39 -26.23 31.25 9.23
N ARG A 40 -25.04 30.67 9.06
CA ARG A 40 -23.81 31.40 8.71
C ARG A 40 -23.12 30.74 7.52
N ILE A 41 -23.30 31.34 6.35
CA ILE A 41 -22.59 30.95 5.13
C ILE A 41 -21.24 31.66 5.11
N ASP A 42 -20.17 30.91 4.86
CA ASP A 42 -18.84 31.48 4.73
C ASP A 42 -18.72 32.23 3.39
N ARG A 43 -18.02 33.38 3.39
CA ARG A 43 -17.92 34.24 2.21
C ARG A 43 -17.25 33.59 0.98
N PHE A 44 -16.51 32.50 1.17
CA PHE A 44 -15.91 31.70 0.09
C PHE A 44 -16.51 30.30 0.02
N HIS A 45 -17.77 30.12 0.43
CA HIS A 45 -18.45 28.82 0.43
C HIS A 45 -18.27 28.05 -0.89
N GLU A 46 -18.49 28.71 -2.02
CA GLU A 46 -18.35 28.14 -3.38
C GLU A 46 -16.94 27.65 -3.73
N GLU A 47 -15.92 28.09 -2.99
CA GLU A 47 -14.50 27.75 -3.23
C GLU A 47 -13.88 26.91 -2.10
N ASN A 48 -14.60 26.70 -1.00
CA ASN A 48 -14.11 25.93 0.12
C ASN A 48 -14.39 24.44 -0.10
N THR A 49 -13.39 23.62 0.19
CA THR A 49 -13.62 22.22 0.51
C THR A 49 -13.97 22.11 1.99
N TYR A 50 -15.09 21.47 2.31
CA TYR A 50 -15.48 21.18 3.69
C TYR A 50 -15.15 19.74 4.05
N LEU A 51 -14.29 19.57 5.04
CA LEU A 51 -13.99 18.27 5.62
C LEU A 51 -14.82 18.12 6.89
N ILE A 52 -15.70 17.12 6.95
CA ILE A 52 -16.71 16.98 8.00
C ILE A 52 -16.49 15.74 8.84
N CYS A 53 -16.99 15.80 10.09
CA CYS A 53 -17.10 14.67 10.99
C CYS A 53 -18.57 14.38 11.26
N LEU A 54 -18.99 13.15 10.98
CA LEU A 54 -20.33 12.65 11.22
C LEU A 54 -20.32 11.64 12.37
N ASP A 55 -21.30 11.77 13.26
CA ASP A 55 -21.72 10.69 14.17
C ASP A 55 -23.04 10.16 13.62
N GLU A 56 -22.97 8.98 12.98
CA GLU A 56 -24.07 8.40 12.20
C GLU A 56 -24.49 9.32 11.04
N ASP A 57 -25.64 10.00 11.15
CA ASP A 57 -26.13 10.97 10.16
C ASP A 57 -26.25 12.39 10.75
N ARG A 58 -25.53 12.66 11.85
CA ARG A 58 -25.42 13.98 12.47
C ARG A 58 -24.04 14.57 12.22
N LEU A 59 -24.00 15.79 11.67
CA LEU A 59 -22.76 16.56 11.57
C LEU A 59 -22.36 17.09 12.94
N ILE A 60 -21.19 16.68 13.42
CA ILE A 60 -20.68 17.05 14.75
C ILE A 60 -19.40 17.90 14.68
N GLY A 61 -18.79 18.02 13.51
CA GLY A 61 -17.66 18.90 13.31
C GLY A 61 -17.31 19.11 11.84
N MET A 62 -16.54 20.16 11.56
CA MET A 62 -16.09 20.52 10.23
C MET A 62 -14.78 21.29 10.27
N VAL A 63 -14.02 21.22 9.18
CA VAL A 63 -12.97 22.17 8.84
C VAL A 63 -13.11 22.61 7.38
N ALA A 64 -13.02 23.92 7.13
CA ALA A 64 -13.03 24.50 5.80
C ALA A 64 -11.59 24.76 5.32
N VAL A 65 -11.30 24.31 4.11
CA VAL A 65 -9.98 24.38 3.47
C VAL A 65 -10.12 25.00 2.09
N ARG A 66 -9.16 25.82 1.67
CA ARG A 66 -9.16 26.44 0.34
C ARG A 66 -7.77 26.45 -0.27
N GLY A 67 -7.63 25.92 -1.48
CA GLY A 67 -6.35 25.88 -2.23
C GLY A 67 -6.22 26.97 -3.30
N LYS A 68 -7.20 27.86 -3.43
CA LYS A 68 -7.22 28.93 -4.43
C LYS A 68 -7.04 30.28 -3.74
N ARG A 69 -6.30 31.23 -4.33
CA ARG A 69 -6.20 32.62 -3.86
C ARG A 69 -7.25 33.52 -4.52
N PRO A 70 -7.60 34.68 -3.93
CA PRO A 70 -7.02 35.31 -2.72
C PRO A 70 -7.56 34.73 -1.41
N PHE A 71 -6.70 34.38 -0.47
CA PHE A 71 -7.04 33.87 0.86
C PHE A 71 -7.62 34.95 1.76
N SER A 72 -8.22 34.57 2.88
CA SER A 72 -8.70 35.54 3.87
C SER A 72 -7.58 36.39 4.46
N LEU A 73 -6.40 35.79 4.64
CA LEU A 73 -5.20 36.51 5.06
C LEU A 73 -4.66 37.50 4.02
N ASP A 74 -4.88 37.29 2.71
CA ASP A 74 -4.46 38.23 1.66
C ASP A 74 -5.17 39.59 1.78
N TYR A 75 -6.36 39.61 2.40
CA TYR A 75 -7.09 40.84 2.69
C TYR A 75 -6.68 41.50 4.02
N LYS A 76 -5.94 40.77 4.86
CA LYS A 76 -5.50 41.25 6.20
C LYS A 76 -4.03 41.63 6.23
N VAL A 77 -3.21 41.02 5.37
CA VAL A 77 -1.76 41.22 5.28
C VAL A 77 -1.41 41.56 3.83
N SER A 78 -0.99 42.81 3.60
CA SER A 78 -0.53 43.24 2.27
C SER A 78 0.79 42.57 1.92
N ASN A 79 0.92 42.02 0.71
CA ASN A 79 2.11 41.29 0.27
C ASN A 79 2.49 40.14 1.22
N LEU A 80 1.48 39.36 1.66
CA LEU A 80 1.61 38.27 2.62
C LEU A 80 2.86 37.40 2.42
N ASP A 81 3.16 37.05 1.16
CA ASP A 81 4.25 36.14 0.84
C ASP A 81 5.61 36.66 1.27
N VAL A 82 5.83 37.98 1.36
CA VAL A 82 7.11 38.58 1.81
C VAL A 82 7.44 38.22 3.26
N TYR A 83 6.43 37.87 4.06
CA TYR A 83 6.58 37.55 5.48
C TYR A 83 6.74 36.05 5.74
N LEU A 84 6.51 35.20 4.75
CA LEU A 84 6.68 33.76 4.88
C LEU A 84 8.16 33.39 4.82
N GLN A 85 8.60 32.50 5.71
CA GLN A 85 9.96 31.96 5.69
C GLN A 85 10.10 30.80 4.70
N GLU A 86 8.98 30.19 4.32
CA GLU A 86 8.88 29.05 3.41
C GLU A 86 7.88 29.41 2.32
N HIS A 87 8.17 29.00 1.08
CA HIS A 87 7.31 29.26 -0.08
C HIS A 87 6.98 27.95 -0.79
N GLY A 88 5.82 27.92 -1.43
CA GLY A 88 5.38 26.82 -2.26
C GLY A 88 4.35 27.30 -3.28
N GLU A 89 4.16 26.51 -4.33
CA GLU A 89 3.12 26.70 -5.32
C GLU A 89 1.78 26.19 -4.80
N ASN A 90 1.79 25.07 -4.08
CA ASN A 90 0.57 24.43 -3.55
C ASN A 90 0.29 24.90 -2.12
N VAL A 91 -0.22 26.13 -2.00
CA VAL A 91 -0.59 26.73 -0.72
C VAL A 91 -2.08 26.54 -0.44
N TYR A 92 -2.41 26.21 0.80
CA TYR A 92 -3.78 26.10 1.28
C TYR A 92 -4.04 27.04 2.45
N GLU A 93 -5.26 27.57 2.57
CA GLU A 93 -5.74 28.25 3.77
C GLU A 93 -6.70 27.34 4.54
N ILE A 94 -6.43 27.14 5.83
CA ILE A 94 -7.34 26.51 6.79
C ILE A 94 -8.14 27.63 7.43
N ARG A 95 -9.45 27.63 7.22
CA ARG A 95 -10.27 28.83 7.42
C ARG A 95 -11.17 28.76 8.63
N LEU A 96 -11.94 27.70 8.75
CA LEU A 96 -12.91 27.51 9.82
C LEU A 96 -12.71 26.13 10.40
N LEU A 97 -12.68 26.02 11.72
CA LEU A 97 -12.69 24.75 12.45
C LEU A 97 -13.79 24.85 13.50
N SER A 98 -14.77 23.96 13.42
CA SER A 98 -15.90 23.96 14.35
C SER A 98 -16.23 22.53 14.74
N VAL A 99 -16.40 22.30 16.04
CA VAL A 99 -16.80 21.02 16.60
C VAL A 99 -17.85 21.28 17.66
N GLU A 100 -18.89 20.46 17.68
CA GLU A 100 -19.94 20.51 18.70
C GLU A 100 -19.33 20.40 20.10
N ARG A 101 -19.82 21.21 21.05
CA ARG A 101 -19.22 21.37 22.40
C ARG A 101 -18.94 20.04 23.10
N GLU A 102 -19.88 19.10 23.01
CA GLU A 102 -19.80 17.78 23.64
C GLU A 102 -18.74 16.85 23.02
N TYR A 103 -18.23 17.17 21.82
CA TYR A 103 -17.24 16.38 21.08
C TYR A 103 -15.84 17.03 21.01
N ARG A 104 -15.65 18.23 21.57
CA ARG A 104 -14.38 19.01 21.46
C ARG A 104 -13.18 18.36 22.14
N ASN A 105 -13.38 17.73 23.29
CA ASN A 105 -12.31 17.06 24.06
C ASN A 105 -12.14 15.58 23.67
N GLY A 106 -12.59 15.22 22.47
CA GLY A 106 -12.76 13.82 22.07
C GLY A 106 -12.13 13.47 20.73
N ARG A 107 -12.54 12.32 20.22
CA ARG A 107 -12.01 11.74 18.98
C ARG A 107 -12.35 12.55 17.73
N ALA A 108 -13.41 13.36 17.77
CA ALA A 108 -13.90 14.12 16.62
C ALA A 108 -12.89 15.17 16.15
N LEU A 109 -12.41 16.03 17.06
CA LEU A 109 -11.41 17.05 16.74
C LEU A 109 -10.10 16.44 16.24
N LEU A 110 -9.57 15.45 16.95
CA LEU A 110 -8.36 14.74 16.56
C LEU A 110 -8.54 14.05 15.20
N GLY A 111 -9.68 13.41 14.95
CA GLY A 111 -9.93 12.78 13.67
C GLY A 111 -10.06 13.78 12.52
N LEU A 112 -10.66 14.96 12.75
CA LEU A 112 -10.72 16.04 11.77
C LEU A 112 -9.34 16.60 11.43
N ILE A 113 -8.50 16.85 12.43
CA ILE A 113 -7.13 17.31 12.20
C ILE A 113 -6.32 16.27 11.41
N ARG A 114 -6.48 14.96 11.72
CA ARG A 114 -5.83 13.88 10.96
C ARG A 114 -6.32 13.86 9.51
N PHE A 115 -7.63 13.95 9.33
CA PHE A 115 -8.26 13.91 8.02
C PHE A 115 -7.88 15.14 7.18
N LEU A 116 -7.79 16.32 7.81
CA LEU A 116 -7.27 17.55 7.22
C LEU A 116 -5.84 17.38 6.71
N HIS A 117 -4.93 16.94 7.59
CA HIS A 117 -3.53 16.77 7.22
C HIS A 117 -3.38 15.78 6.05
N ARG A 118 -4.12 14.67 6.07
CA ARG A 118 -4.12 13.70 4.96
C ARG A 118 -4.70 14.25 3.67
N TYR A 119 -5.81 14.99 3.75
CA TYR A 119 -6.39 15.64 2.59
C TYR A 119 -5.37 16.60 1.95
N LEU A 120 -4.68 17.40 2.76
CA LEU A 120 -3.65 18.31 2.28
C LEU A 120 -2.46 17.55 1.65
N LEU A 121 -1.94 16.50 2.31
CA LEU A 121 -0.84 15.68 1.79
C LEU A 121 -1.17 15.03 0.44
N LEU A 122 -2.37 14.44 0.30
CA LEU A 122 -2.81 13.81 -0.94
C LEU A 122 -3.00 14.82 -2.08
N ASN A 123 -3.23 16.09 -1.76
CA ASN A 123 -3.29 17.18 -2.73
C ASN A 123 -1.95 17.93 -2.87
N GLY A 124 -0.86 17.37 -2.34
CA GLY A 124 0.51 17.87 -2.55
C GLY A 124 0.76 19.25 -1.98
N TYR A 125 0.13 19.62 -0.87
CA TYR A 125 0.39 20.91 -0.23
C TYR A 125 1.87 21.04 0.20
N GLU A 126 2.40 22.23 0.03
CA GLU A 126 3.74 22.60 0.52
C GLU A 126 3.64 23.51 1.75
N LEU A 127 2.54 24.25 1.84
CA LEU A 127 2.31 25.23 2.88
C LEU A 127 0.81 25.34 3.21
N ALA A 128 0.47 25.35 4.49
CA ALA A 128 -0.88 25.65 4.96
C ALA A 128 -0.87 26.89 5.87
N LEU A 129 -1.75 27.83 5.59
CA LEU A 129 -1.91 29.11 6.30
C LEU A 129 -3.16 29.10 7.16
N ILE A 130 -3.12 29.81 8.29
CA ILE A 130 -4.28 30.01 9.15
C ILE A 130 -4.28 31.41 9.78
N SER A 131 -5.47 31.98 9.93
CA SER A 131 -5.74 33.12 10.80
C SER A 131 -6.14 32.61 12.18
N ALA A 132 -5.17 32.18 12.99
CA ALA A 132 -5.40 31.50 14.26
C ALA A 132 -6.06 32.42 15.30
N THR A 133 -7.09 31.94 15.99
CA THR A 133 -7.63 32.67 17.16
C THR A 133 -6.61 32.66 18.29
N THR A 134 -6.42 33.82 18.94
CA THR A 134 -5.49 33.96 20.07
C THR A 134 -5.83 33.06 21.26
N ARG A 135 -7.10 32.60 21.35
CA ARG A 135 -7.58 31.69 22.40
C ARG A 135 -7.05 30.26 22.28
N GLU A 136 -6.72 29.83 21.06
CA GLU A 136 -6.34 28.44 20.75
C GLU A 136 -4.89 28.32 20.24
N LEU A 137 -4.05 29.35 20.47
CA LEU A 137 -2.64 29.31 20.08
C LEU A 137 -1.89 28.06 20.56
N PRO A 138 -2.10 27.57 21.80
CA PRO A 138 -1.43 26.35 22.25
C PRO A 138 -1.74 25.13 21.37
N LEU A 139 -2.95 25.01 20.82
CA LEU A 139 -3.33 23.92 19.93
C LEU A 139 -2.60 24.03 18.59
N TYR A 140 -2.56 25.23 18.00
CA TYR A 140 -1.88 25.44 16.71
C TYR A 140 -0.37 25.24 16.83
N GLU A 141 0.25 25.70 17.91
CA GLU A 141 1.67 25.46 18.20
C GLU A 141 1.96 23.96 18.38
N GLN A 142 1.08 23.22 19.07
CA GLN A 142 1.17 21.75 19.17
C GLN A 142 1.04 21.04 17.80
N MET A 143 0.31 21.64 16.85
CA MET A 143 0.22 21.19 15.46
C MET A 143 1.41 21.65 14.59
N GLY A 144 2.41 22.32 15.18
CA GLY A 144 3.61 22.76 14.49
C GLY A 144 3.49 24.11 13.78
N PHE A 145 2.35 24.81 13.92
CA PHE A 145 2.18 26.13 13.30
C PHE A 145 3.13 27.14 13.92
N LYS A 146 3.70 28.02 13.07
CA LYS A 146 4.54 29.13 13.49
C LYS A 146 3.94 30.46 13.06
N PRO A 147 3.98 31.49 13.92
CA PRO A 147 3.58 32.84 13.52
C PRO A 147 4.55 33.39 12.48
N PHE A 148 4.04 34.12 11.49
CA PHE A 148 4.86 34.79 10.47
C PHE A 148 4.60 36.30 10.34
N HIS A 149 3.58 36.82 11.03
CA HIS A 149 3.22 38.23 11.00
C HIS A 149 2.71 38.68 12.38
N THR A 150 2.56 39.99 12.61
CA THR A 150 1.88 40.55 13.79
C THR A 150 0.38 40.22 13.79
N LEU A 151 -0.28 40.40 14.94
CA LEU A 151 -1.72 40.20 15.10
C LEU A 151 -2.53 41.05 14.11
N VAL A 152 -3.60 40.46 13.57
CA VAL A 152 -4.54 41.09 12.64
C VAL A 152 -5.97 40.99 13.18
N GLY A 153 -6.86 41.87 12.76
CA GLY A 153 -8.26 41.90 13.22
C GLY A 153 -8.57 43.12 14.10
N THR A 154 -9.66 43.06 14.85
CA THR A 154 -10.08 44.10 15.79
C THR A 154 -9.61 43.79 17.21
N GLU A 155 -9.68 44.75 18.14
CA GLU A 155 -9.31 44.51 19.55
C GLU A 155 -10.15 43.38 20.19
N GLU A 156 -11.43 43.26 19.80
CA GLU A 156 -12.34 42.22 20.32
C GLU A 156 -12.15 40.85 19.66
N ALA A 157 -11.47 40.80 18.49
CA ALA A 157 -11.25 39.59 17.71
C ALA A 157 -9.87 39.63 17.01
N ALA A 158 -8.81 39.56 17.82
CA ALA A 158 -7.43 39.48 17.34
C ALA A 158 -7.08 38.05 16.90
N PHE A 159 -6.40 37.93 15.76
CA PHE A 159 -5.92 36.68 15.19
C PHE A 159 -4.42 36.74 14.92
N GLN A 160 -3.77 35.59 15.05
CA GLN A 160 -2.36 35.41 14.74
C GLN A 160 -2.23 34.74 13.36
N PRO A 161 -1.67 35.41 12.33
CA PRO A 161 -1.30 34.74 11.09
C PRO A 161 -0.20 33.71 11.36
N MET A 162 -0.46 32.46 11.01
CA MET A 162 0.47 31.34 11.19
C MET A 162 0.53 30.46 9.94
N TYR A 163 1.63 29.72 9.80
CA TYR A 163 1.85 28.75 8.74
C TYR A 163 2.37 27.41 9.28
N VAL A 164 2.18 26.35 8.51
CA VAL A 164 2.78 25.03 8.75
C VAL A 164 3.15 24.38 7.41
N THR A 165 4.28 23.66 7.38
CA THR A 165 4.69 22.78 6.27
C THR A 165 4.42 21.32 6.64
N PRO A 166 4.42 20.38 5.67
CA PRO A 166 4.30 18.95 5.96
C PRO A 166 5.28 18.47 7.05
N THR A 167 6.57 18.81 6.90
CA THR A 167 7.62 18.44 7.85
C THR A 167 7.38 19.04 9.24
N MET A 168 6.96 20.31 9.33
CA MET A 168 6.66 20.96 10.61
C MET A 168 5.50 20.28 11.34
N PHE A 169 4.48 19.83 10.60
CA PHE A 169 3.36 19.09 11.20
C PHE A 169 3.81 17.71 11.67
N GLU A 170 4.57 16.97 10.86
CA GLU A 170 5.06 15.63 11.19
C GLU A 170 5.96 15.60 12.44
N GLU A 171 6.83 16.61 12.59
CA GLU A 171 7.71 16.78 13.75
C GLU A 171 6.98 17.31 15.01
N SER A 172 5.72 17.71 14.88
CA SER A 172 4.94 18.26 15.98
C SER A 172 4.52 17.19 16.99
N SER A 173 4.15 17.61 18.21
CA SER A 173 3.65 16.71 19.25
C SER A 173 2.36 15.97 18.85
N VAL A 174 1.60 16.58 17.94
CA VAL A 174 0.35 16.07 17.37
C VAL A 174 0.64 15.18 16.16
N GLY A 175 1.59 15.56 15.30
CA GLY A 175 1.97 14.80 14.10
C GLY A 175 2.33 13.35 14.40
N GLY A 176 3.26 13.12 15.33
CA GLY A 176 3.74 11.77 15.67
C GLY A 176 2.65 10.83 16.23
N ILE A 177 1.58 11.36 16.82
CA ILE A 177 0.44 10.58 17.32
C ILE A 177 -0.57 10.29 16.20
N MET A 178 -0.66 11.19 15.21
CA MET A 178 -1.81 11.25 14.30
C MET A 178 -1.55 10.70 12.90
N THR A 179 -0.29 10.49 12.52
CA THR A 179 0.10 9.93 11.21
C THR A 179 0.02 8.41 11.13
N LYS A 180 -0.38 7.70 12.20
CA LYS A 180 -0.39 6.22 12.15
C LYS A 180 -1.34 5.70 11.07
N GLU A 181 -0.74 5.06 10.07
CA GLU A 181 -1.41 4.34 9.00
C GLU A 181 -1.43 2.84 9.27
N PHE A 182 -2.44 2.18 8.74
CA PHE A 182 -2.56 0.72 8.72
C PHE A 182 -2.51 0.30 7.26
N THR A 183 -1.41 -0.31 6.86
CA THR A 183 -1.18 -0.75 5.49
C THR A 183 -1.65 -2.18 5.29
N PHE A 184 -2.54 -2.35 4.32
CA PHE A 184 -3.03 -3.62 3.80
C PHE A 184 -2.55 -3.80 2.35
N LEU A 185 -1.37 -3.26 2.04
CA LEU A 185 -0.72 -3.43 0.75
C LEU A 185 0.00 -4.79 0.68
N PRO A 186 0.05 -5.46 -0.50
CA PRO A 186 0.87 -6.65 -0.69
C PRO A 186 2.39 -6.34 -0.69
N GLY A 187 2.75 -5.05 -0.71
CA GLY A 187 4.10 -4.51 -0.63
C GLY A 187 4.10 -3.03 -1.01
N PRO A 188 4.84 -2.14 -0.31
CA PRO A 188 5.64 -2.41 0.88
C PRO A 188 4.80 -2.76 2.12
N VAL A 189 5.37 -3.52 3.05
CA VAL A 189 4.73 -4.02 4.28
C VAL A 189 5.37 -3.43 5.53
N ASP A 190 4.69 -3.50 6.68
CA ASP A 190 5.23 -2.94 7.93
C ASP A 190 6.49 -3.69 8.36
N MET A 191 7.52 -2.94 8.73
CA MET A 191 8.84 -3.46 9.08
C MET A 191 8.97 -3.57 10.59
N GLU A 192 9.43 -4.73 11.07
CA GLU A 192 9.72 -4.92 12.50
C GLU A 192 10.94 -4.08 12.92
N ASP A 193 10.94 -3.54 14.16
CA ASP A 193 11.97 -2.61 14.63
C ASP A 193 13.39 -3.20 14.59
N ASN A 194 13.52 -4.51 14.84
CA ASN A 194 14.78 -5.23 14.72
C ASN A 194 15.31 -5.24 13.27
N VAL A 195 14.44 -5.38 12.27
CA VAL A 195 14.80 -5.32 10.84
C VAL A 195 15.26 -3.92 10.46
N GLN A 196 14.55 -2.88 10.92
CA GLN A 196 14.95 -1.48 10.71
C GLN A 196 16.32 -1.18 11.36
N LYS A 197 16.53 -1.64 12.60
CA LYS A 197 17.81 -1.51 13.30
C LYS A 197 18.95 -2.23 12.58
N ALA A 198 18.70 -3.43 12.04
CA ALA A 198 19.68 -4.19 11.27
C ALA A 198 20.05 -3.49 9.96
N PHE A 199 19.08 -2.86 9.29
CA PHE A 199 19.32 -2.06 8.09
C PHE A 199 20.17 -0.82 8.37
N SER A 200 20.01 -0.17 9.53
CA SER A 200 20.78 1.02 9.93
C SER A 200 22.23 0.74 10.36
N ALA A 201 22.70 -0.50 10.27
CA ALA A 201 24.08 -0.86 10.61
C ALA A 201 25.10 -0.16 9.69
N LYS A 202 26.32 0.08 10.19
CA LYS A 202 27.40 0.65 9.38
C LYS A 202 27.70 -0.26 8.18
N PRO A 203 27.71 0.26 6.93
CA PRO A 203 28.01 -0.56 5.76
C PRO A 203 29.41 -1.18 5.81
N ILE A 204 29.55 -2.38 5.28
CA ILE A 204 30.83 -3.10 5.16
C ILE A 204 31.08 -3.53 3.71
N SER A 205 32.33 -3.83 3.38
CA SER A 205 32.68 -4.35 2.05
C SER A 205 32.00 -5.69 1.79
N HIS A 206 31.33 -5.83 0.63
CA HIS A 206 30.76 -7.08 0.15
C HIS A 206 31.82 -8.18 -0.12
N ARG A 207 33.11 -7.81 -0.15
CA ARG A 207 34.23 -8.75 -0.27
C ARG A 207 34.77 -9.22 1.08
N SER A 208 34.33 -8.63 2.20
CA SER A 208 34.82 -9.01 3.52
C SER A 208 34.32 -10.41 3.91
N LYS A 209 35.08 -11.08 4.79
CA LYS A 209 34.66 -12.36 5.35
C LYS A 209 33.36 -12.25 6.16
N SER A 210 33.16 -11.13 6.87
CA SER A 210 31.94 -10.90 7.63
C SER A 210 30.70 -10.85 6.74
N PHE A 211 30.77 -10.19 5.58
CA PHE A 211 29.67 -10.16 4.62
C PHE A 211 29.37 -11.55 4.07
N GLN A 212 30.40 -12.29 3.65
CA GLN A 212 30.25 -13.64 3.10
C GLN A 212 29.55 -14.58 4.11
N VAL A 213 29.95 -14.53 5.38
CA VAL A 213 29.31 -15.33 6.44
C VAL A 213 27.83 -14.98 6.60
N THR A 214 27.48 -13.69 6.57
CA THR A 214 26.07 -13.25 6.62
C THR A 214 25.28 -13.70 5.39
N MET A 215 25.87 -13.57 4.19
CA MET A 215 25.28 -14.07 2.94
C MET A 215 25.00 -15.57 3.02
N ASP A 216 25.97 -16.37 3.47
CA ASP A 216 25.82 -17.83 3.62
C ASP A 216 24.69 -18.19 4.60
N ASN A 217 24.59 -17.47 5.72
CA ASN A 217 23.53 -17.69 6.69
C ASN A 217 22.14 -17.36 6.13
N VAL A 218 22.03 -16.27 5.37
CA VAL A 218 20.80 -15.89 4.67
C VAL A 218 20.42 -16.98 3.65
N LYS A 219 21.37 -17.41 2.81
CA LYS A 219 21.15 -18.48 1.83
C LYS A 219 20.67 -19.76 2.51
N LYS A 220 21.32 -20.20 3.59
CA LYS A 220 20.91 -21.39 4.36
C LYS A 220 19.47 -21.30 4.84
N ARG A 221 19.05 -20.16 5.40
CA ARG A 221 17.66 -19.96 5.88
C ARG A 221 16.64 -19.98 4.74
N LEU A 222 16.96 -19.32 3.62
CA LEU A 222 16.10 -19.35 2.42
C LEU A 222 15.96 -20.78 1.87
N LEU A 223 17.04 -21.55 1.83
CA LEU A 223 17.03 -22.95 1.37
C LEU A 223 16.26 -23.86 2.34
N GLN A 224 16.40 -23.68 3.65
CA GLN A 224 15.60 -24.41 4.64
C GLN A 224 14.11 -24.13 4.48
N MET A 225 13.74 -22.86 4.32
CA MET A 225 12.35 -22.42 4.17
C MET A 225 11.69 -22.94 2.88
N THR A 226 12.45 -23.12 1.80
CA THR A 226 11.92 -23.46 0.47
C THR A 226 12.24 -24.87 0.00
N LYS A 227 13.15 -25.58 0.68
CA LYS A 227 13.67 -26.91 0.31
C LYS A 227 14.37 -26.99 -1.05
N ALA A 228 14.69 -25.85 -1.67
CA ALA A 228 15.56 -25.80 -2.85
C ALA A 228 17.00 -26.19 -2.47
N LYS A 229 17.80 -26.60 -3.45
CA LYS A 229 19.22 -26.93 -3.24
C LYS A 229 20.13 -25.70 -3.31
N HIS A 230 19.80 -24.75 -4.18
CA HIS A 230 20.61 -23.55 -4.40
C HIS A 230 19.71 -22.31 -4.50
N VAL A 231 20.28 -21.17 -4.12
CA VAL A 231 19.64 -19.86 -4.24
C VAL A 231 20.70 -18.82 -4.61
N GLN A 232 20.36 -18.00 -5.61
CA GLN A 232 21.12 -16.82 -5.98
C GLN A 232 20.39 -15.57 -5.54
N ILE A 233 21.14 -14.61 -4.98
CA ILE A 233 20.60 -13.35 -4.46
C ILE A 233 21.19 -12.21 -5.29
N MET A 234 20.32 -11.41 -5.91
CA MET A 234 20.69 -10.27 -6.75
C MET A 234 20.15 -8.97 -6.12
N LEU A 235 20.80 -7.82 -6.37
CA LEU A 235 20.21 -6.53 -6.01
C LEU A 235 19.16 -6.17 -7.07
N GLY A 236 17.90 -6.16 -6.66
CA GLY A 236 16.78 -5.85 -7.54
C GLY A 236 15.46 -6.32 -6.97
N THR A 237 14.41 -6.10 -7.75
CA THR A 237 13.05 -6.53 -7.41
C THR A 237 12.78 -7.93 -7.95
N GLY A 238 11.68 -8.57 -7.54
CA GLY A 238 11.31 -9.87 -8.10
C GLY A 238 11.15 -9.89 -9.62
N THR A 239 10.84 -8.75 -10.25
CA THR A 239 10.83 -8.61 -11.71
C THR A 239 12.20 -8.94 -12.32
N LEU A 240 13.29 -8.48 -11.70
CA LEU A 240 14.66 -8.80 -12.13
C LEU A 240 14.93 -10.30 -12.08
N ALA A 241 14.44 -11.00 -11.04
CA ALA A 241 14.58 -12.45 -10.97
C ALA A 241 13.85 -13.16 -12.12
N ASN A 242 12.65 -12.72 -12.47
CA ASN A 242 11.93 -13.26 -13.62
C ASN A 242 12.64 -12.94 -14.96
N ASP A 243 13.18 -11.72 -15.12
CA ASP A 243 13.97 -11.36 -16.32
C ASP A 243 15.22 -12.25 -16.45
N ALA A 244 15.97 -12.44 -15.37
CA ALA A 244 17.13 -13.33 -15.33
C ALA A 244 16.77 -14.79 -15.65
N ILE A 245 15.66 -15.31 -15.10
CA ILE A 245 15.13 -16.64 -15.44
C ILE A 245 14.81 -16.72 -16.93
N SER A 246 14.08 -15.74 -17.49
CA SER A 246 13.72 -15.73 -18.91
C SER A 246 14.94 -15.71 -19.83
N LEU A 247 16.00 -14.97 -19.46
CA LEU A 247 17.24 -14.93 -20.22
C LEU A 247 18.02 -16.23 -20.10
N GLN A 248 18.04 -16.86 -18.92
CA GLN A 248 18.69 -18.14 -18.72
C GLN A 248 18.01 -19.28 -19.48
N LEU A 249 16.68 -19.20 -19.65
CA LEU A 249 15.92 -20.14 -20.47
C LEU A 249 16.33 -20.10 -21.95
N ARG A 250 17.00 -19.05 -22.45
CA ARG A 250 17.57 -19.03 -23.82
C ARG A 250 18.62 -20.10 -24.04
N SER A 251 19.23 -20.62 -22.98
CA SER A 251 20.15 -21.77 -23.06
C SER A 251 19.42 -23.08 -23.36
N LEU A 252 18.10 -23.12 -23.22
CA LEU A 252 17.24 -24.23 -23.64
C LEU A 252 16.78 -23.98 -25.08
N LYS A 253 16.92 -24.99 -25.94
CA LYS A 253 16.62 -24.86 -27.38
C LYS A 253 15.16 -25.18 -27.71
N GLY A 254 14.45 -25.82 -26.80
CA GLY A 254 13.08 -26.28 -26.96
C GLY A 254 12.05 -25.19 -26.67
N LYS A 255 10.84 -25.47 -27.14
CA LYS A 255 9.66 -24.61 -26.97
C LYS A 255 9.17 -24.66 -25.53
N GLY A 256 8.68 -23.54 -25.00
CA GLY A 256 8.05 -23.47 -23.69
C GLY A 256 6.54 -23.35 -23.69
N LEU A 257 5.96 -23.40 -22.50
CA LEU A 257 4.55 -23.11 -22.24
C LEU A 257 4.44 -22.12 -21.08
N VAL A 258 3.78 -20.97 -21.30
CA VAL A 258 3.51 -19.99 -20.24
C VAL A 258 2.04 -20.07 -19.83
N LEU A 259 1.77 -20.23 -18.52
CA LEU A 259 0.41 -20.30 -17.98
C LEU A 259 -0.02 -18.95 -17.39
N VAL A 260 -1.22 -18.50 -17.75
CA VAL A 260 -1.72 -17.18 -17.35
C VAL A 260 -3.18 -17.21 -16.90
N ASN A 261 -3.43 -16.70 -15.69
CA ASN A 261 -4.77 -16.42 -15.17
C ASN A 261 -4.83 -15.08 -14.39
N GLY A 262 -3.96 -14.14 -14.74
CA GLY A 262 -3.89 -12.81 -14.12
C GLY A 262 -2.80 -11.90 -14.69
N GLU A 263 -2.64 -10.74 -14.04
CA GLU A 263 -1.71 -9.68 -14.45
C GLU A 263 -0.25 -10.14 -14.42
N PHE A 264 0.17 -10.87 -13.39
CA PHE A 264 1.56 -11.29 -13.26
C PHE A 264 1.90 -12.41 -14.25
N GLY A 265 0.95 -13.30 -14.56
CA GLY A 265 1.10 -14.25 -15.67
C GLY A 265 1.30 -13.56 -17.03
N ASN A 266 0.52 -12.51 -17.32
CA ASN A 266 0.72 -11.68 -18.52
C ASN A 266 2.11 -11.05 -18.55
N ARG A 267 2.64 -10.65 -17.39
CA ARG A 267 4.01 -10.14 -17.28
C ARG A 267 5.05 -11.18 -17.66
N LEU A 268 4.87 -12.44 -17.29
CA LEU A 268 5.77 -13.53 -17.69
C LEU A 268 5.80 -13.70 -19.22
N ILE A 269 4.66 -13.57 -19.90
CA ILE A 269 4.58 -13.55 -21.37
C ILE A 269 5.44 -12.43 -21.95
N GLU A 270 5.28 -11.21 -21.44
CA GLU A 270 6.03 -10.05 -21.94
C GLU A 270 7.53 -10.19 -21.70
N GLN A 271 7.94 -10.77 -20.57
CA GLN A 271 9.34 -11.09 -20.27
C GLN A 271 9.89 -12.17 -21.21
N ALA A 272 9.13 -13.25 -21.43
CA ALA A 272 9.50 -14.32 -22.36
C ALA A 272 9.65 -13.80 -23.81
N LYS A 273 8.75 -12.90 -24.27
CA LYS A 273 8.87 -12.24 -25.57
C LYS A 273 10.14 -11.39 -25.67
N ARG A 274 10.41 -10.55 -24.66
CA ARG A 274 11.61 -9.70 -24.61
C ARG A 274 12.91 -10.51 -24.61
N ALA A 275 12.90 -11.69 -24.00
CA ALA A 275 14.01 -12.64 -24.02
C ALA A 275 14.10 -13.45 -25.33
N ASN A 276 13.22 -13.22 -26.31
CA ASN A 276 13.13 -13.96 -27.57
C ASN A 276 12.98 -15.49 -27.38
N LEU A 277 12.21 -15.91 -26.38
CA LEU A 277 11.90 -17.32 -26.18
C LEU A 277 10.84 -17.81 -27.17
N SER A 278 10.94 -19.08 -27.59
CA SER A 278 9.88 -19.77 -28.32
C SER A 278 8.92 -20.42 -27.33
N PHE A 279 7.65 -20.01 -27.30
CA PHE A 279 6.67 -20.54 -26.36
C PHE A 279 5.23 -20.46 -26.88
N ASP A 280 4.38 -21.36 -26.39
CA ASP A 280 2.92 -21.23 -26.45
C ASP A 280 2.39 -20.66 -25.13
N THR A 281 1.15 -20.17 -25.17
CA THR A 281 0.45 -19.68 -23.98
C THR A 281 -0.80 -20.51 -23.72
N TYR A 282 -1.02 -20.89 -22.46
CA TYR A 282 -2.31 -21.36 -21.98
C TYR A 282 -2.92 -20.31 -21.05
N SER A 283 -4.07 -19.76 -21.45
CA SER A 283 -4.71 -18.65 -20.75
C SER A 283 -6.09 -19.04 -20.22
N LYS A 284 -6.39 -18.57 -19.02
CA LYS A 284 -7.73 -18.52 -18.43
C LYS A 284 -8.07 -17.07 -18.08
N GLN A 285 -9.36 -16.77 -17.89
CA GLN A 285 -9.72 -15.41 -17.49
C GLN A 285 -9.14 -15.07 -16.11
N MET A 286 -9.04 -13.78 -15.80
CA MET A 286 -8.55 -13.35 -14.49
C MET A 286 -9.48 -13.87 -13.39
N GLY A 287 -8.93 -14.66 -12.47
CA GLY A 287 -9.69 -15.28 -11.37
C GLY A 287 -10.20 -16.69 -11.69
N GLU A 288 -9.98 -17.20 -12.90
CA GLU A 288 -10.29 -18.59 -13.25
C GLU A 288 -9.11 -19.53 -12.98
N THR A 289 -9.44 -20.79 -12.70
CA THR A 289 -8.47 -21.85 -12.42
C THR A 289 -7.94 -22.48 -13.70
N PHE A 290 -6.71 -22.96 -13.67
CA PHE A 290 -6.22 -23.83 -14.73
C PHE A 290 -6.94 -25.17 -14.71
N ILE A 291 -7.21 -25.73 -15.89
CA ILE A 291 -7.82 -27.05 -16.03
C ILE A 291 -6.70 -28.04 -16.32
N TYR A 292 -6.27 -28.78 -15.30
CA TYR A 292 -5.10 -29.65 -15.37
C TYR A 292 -5.23 -30.78 -16.40
N THR A 293 -6.44 -31.24 -16.69
CA THR A 293 -6.71 -32.23 -17.75
C THR A 293 -6.55 -31.64 -19.16
N GLU A 294 -6.81 -30.34 -19.35
CA GLU A 294 -6.50 -29.63 -20.60
C GLU A 294 -4.99 -29.44 -20.74
N LEU A 295 -4.34 -28.99 -19.66
CA LEU A 295 -2.89 -28.82 -19.60
C LEU A 295 -2.14 -30.11 -19.92
N GLU A 296 -2.60 -31.25 -19.39
CA GLU A 296 -2.00 -32.54 -19.68
C GLU A 296 -2.05 -32.88 -21.18
N LYS A 297 -3.19 -32.66 -21.85
CA LYS A 297 -3.32 -32.90 -23.29
C LYS A 297 -2.40 -32.00 -24.10
N ILE A 298 -2.30 -30.73 -23.70
CA ILE A 298 -1.42 -29.73 -24.33
C ILE A 298 0.03 -30.17 -24.16
N ILE A 299 0.46 -30.49 -22.95
CA ILE A 299 1.85 -30.88 -22.66
C ILE A 299 2.23 -32.17 -23.37
N ALA A 300 1.35 -33.18 -23.39
CA ALA A 300 1.58 -34.45 -24.05
C ALA A 300 1.80 -34.32 -25.57
N SER A 301 1.15 -33.34 -26.21
CA SER A 301 1.19 -33.15 -27.66
C SER A 301 2.16 -32.05 -28.13
N GLY A 302 2.47 -31.08 -27.27
CA GLY A 302 3.22 -29.86 -27.64
C GLY A 302 4.74 -29.96 -27.58
N ASN A 303 5.31 -31.07 -27.11
CA ASN A 303 6.76 -31.28 -27.01
C ASN A 303 7.51 -30.10 -26.35
N TYR A 304 7.05 -29.69 -25.16
CA TYR A 304 7.63 -28.56 -24.44
C TYR A 304 8.87 -28.97 -23.64
N GLU A 305 9.88 -28.11 -23.63
CA GLU A 305 11.08 -28.28 -22.79
C GLU A 305 10.92 -27.65 -21.41
N TRP A 306 10.14 -26.57 -21.31
CA TRP A 306 9.92 -25.85 -20.05
C TRP A 306 8.48 -25.32 -19.93
N LEU A 307 8.03 -25.12 -18.69
CA LEU A 307 6.74 -24.51 -18.36
C LEU A 307 6.98 -23.39 -17.34
N TRP A 308 6.30 -22.25 -17.48
CA TRP A 308 6.43 -21.14 -16.55
C TRP A 308 5.07 -20.58 -16.13
N PHE A 309 4.86 -20.39 -14.83
CA PHE A 309 3.60 -19.89 -14.27
C PHE A 309 3.82 -19.09 -12.98
N VAL A 310 2.79 -18.37 -12.53
CA VAL A 310 2.78 -17.67 -11.23
C VAL A 310 2.13 -18.56 -10.17
N HIS A 311 2.81 -18.79 -9.06
CA HIS A 311 2.29 -19.61 -7.97
C HIS A 311 1.11 -18.94 -7.27
N HIS A 312 1.31 -17.70 -6.81
CA HIS A 312 0.26 -16.87 -6.22
C HIS A 312 0.03 -15.64 -7.09
N GLU A 313 -1.01 -15.70 -7.94
CA GLU A 313 -1.41 -14.62 -8.82
C GLU A 313 -2.06 -13.52 -7.98
N THR A 314 -1.22 -12.63 -7.47
CA THR A 314 -1.61 -11.62 -6.48
C THR A 314 -2.67 -10.68 -7.02
N SER A 315 -2.79 -10.50 -8.34
CA SER A 315 -3.82 -9.63 -8.94
C SER A 315 -5.25 -10.15 -8.75
N THR A 316 -5.41 -11.45 -8.53
CA THR A 316 -6.72 -12.12 -8.37
C THR A 316 -6.86 -12.80 -7.02
N GLY A 317 -5.75 -13.02 -6.31
CA GLY A 317 -5.70 -13.82 -5.07
C GLY A 317 -5.63 -15.33 -5.32
N MET A 318 -5.46 -15.76 -6.58
CA MET A 318 -5.44 -17.17 -6.97
C MET A 318 -4.13 -17.86 -6.56
N LEU A 319 -4.25 -19.08 -6.05
CA LEU A 319 -3.16 -20.01 -5.78
C LEU A 319 -3.19 -21.14 -6.82
N ASN A 320 -2.25 -21.12 -7.74
CA ASN A 320 -2.10 -22.16 -8.75
C ASN A 320 -1.36 -23.36 -8.13
N ASN A 321 -1.89 -24.58 -8.27
CA ASN A 321 -1.38 -25.75 -7.57
C ASN A 321 0.01 -26.18 -8.10
N LEU A 322 1.04 -25.88 -7.31
CA LEU A 322 2.43 -26.24 -7.60
C LEU A 322 2.66 -27.76 -7.61
N ASP A 323 1.99 -28.53 -6.75
CA ASP A 323 2.19 -29.98 -6.66
C ASP A 323 1.62 -30.71 -7.87
N GLU A 324 0.45 -30.29 -8.37
CA GLU A 324 -0.13 -30.82 -9.60
C GLU A 324 0.74 -30.50 -10.83
N LEU A 325 1.26 -29.27 -10.93
CA LEU A 325 2.16 -28.89 -12.02
C LEU A 325 3.52 -29.62 -11.92
N ASN A 326 4.05 -29.83 -10.71
CA ASN A 326 5.25 -30.64 -10.49
C ASN A 326 5.04 -32.07 -10.96
N ALA A 327 3.94 -32.71 -10.57
CA ALA A 327 3.62 -34.08 -10.98
C ALA A 327 3.47 -34.19 -12.51
N LEU A 328 2.78 -33.23 -13.12
CA LEU A 328 2.56 -33.19 -14.55
C LEU A 328 3.85 -32.97 -15.34
N CYS A 329 4.65 -31.97 -14.96
CA CYS A 329 5.92 -31.67 -15.61
C CYS A 329 6.92 -32.84 -15.46
N LYS A 330 6.94 -33.50 -14.30
CA LYS A 330 7.76 -34.70 -14.09
C LYS A 330 7.36 -35.84 -15.02
N LYS A 331 6.05 -36.09 -15.21
CA LYS A 331 5.53 -37.14 -16.11
C LYS A 331 6.01 -36.95 -17.55
N TYR A 332 6.04 -35.71 -18.03
CA TYR A 332 6.40 -35.37 -19.40
C TYR A 332 7.83 -34.80 -19.56
N GLN A 333 8.65 -34.88 -18.50
CA GLN A 333 10.05 -34.40 -18.49
C GLN A 333 10.21 -32.91 -18.85
N VAL A 334 9.22 -32.09 -18.50
CA VAL A 334 9.21 -30.63 -18.70
C VAL A 334 9.89 -29.95 -17.51
N LYS A 335 10.74 -28.96 -17.77
CA LYS A 335 11.40 -28.16 -16.73
C LYS A 335 10.43 -27.11 -16.17
N LEU A 336 10.04 -27.24 -14.90
CA LEU A 336 9.08 -26.33 -14.27
C LEU A 336 9.76 -25.07 -13.74
N CYS A 337 9.34 -23.91 -14.23
CA CYS A 337 9.70 -22.59 -13.71
C CYS A 337 8.48 -21.98 -13.00
N VAL A 338 8.69 -21.23 -11.92
CA VAL A 338 7.58 -20.65 -11.15
C VAL A 338 7.92 -19.28 -10.56
N ASP A 339 7.01 -18.32 -10.70
CA ASP A 339 7.05 -17.07 -9.96
C ASP A 339 6.45 -17.27 -8.56
N CYS A 340 7.29 -17.16 -7.54
CA CYS A 340 6.89 -17.30 -6.13
C CYS A 340 7.08 -15.99 -5.34
N ILE A 341 7.18 -14.84 -6.02
CA ILE A 341 7.48 -13.53 -5.41
C ILE A 341 6.51 -13.21 -4.28
N SER A 342 5.23 -13.54 -4.43
CA SER A 342 4.16 -13.24 -3.47
C SER A 342 3.77 -14.41 -2.57
N SER A 343 4.31 -15.61 -2.79
CA SER A 343 4.00 -16.80 -1.97
C SER A 343 5.10 -17.14 -0.98
N ILE A 344 6.38 -16.92 -1.33
CA ILE A 344 7.51 -17.17 -0.43
C ILE A 344 7.41 -16.24 0.78
N GLY A 345 7.43 -16.84 1.98
CA GLY A 345 7.23 -16.13 3.25
C GLY A 345 5.77 -15.87 3.61
N ALA A 346 4.82 -16.16 2.72
CA ALA A 346 3.38 -16.02 2.99
C ALA A 346 2.71 -17.37 3.31
N ILE A 347 3.17 -18.43 2.64
CA ILE A 347 2.73 -19.81 2.84
C ILE A 347 3.95 -20.76 2.80
N PRO A 348 3.86 -21.94 3.44
CA PRO A 348 4.86 -22.99 3.24
C PRO A 348 4.97 -23.40 1.77
N ILE A 349 6.19 -23.64 1.29
CA ILE A 349 6.44 -24.01 -0.10
C ILE A 349 7.58 -25.03 -0.22
N ASP A 350 7.46 -25.97 -1.16
CA ASP A 350 8.50 -26.96 -1.48
C ASP A 350 8.94 -26.81 -2.93
N LEU A 351 10.17 -26.32 -3.12
CA LEU A 351 10.77 -26.04 -4.42
C LEU A 351 11.77 -27.11 -4.87
N LYS A 352 11.87 -28.27 -4.19
CA LYS A 352 12.93 -29.27 -4.47
C LYS A 352 12.91 -29.86 -5.89
N ASN A 353 11.76 -29.82 -6.55
CA ASN A 353 11.54 -30.37 -7.90
C ASN A 353 11.43 -29.29 -9.00
N VAL A 354 11.61 -28.03 -8.63
CA VAL A 354 11.48 -26.89 -9.53
C VAL A 354 12.81 -26.64 -10.26
N TYR A 355 12.74 -26.29 -11.55
CA TYR A 355 13.90 -25.92 -12.35
C TYR A 355 14.42 -24.53 -11.95
N PHE A 356 13.54 -23.51 -12.00
CA PHE A 356 13.80 -22.16 -11.48
C PHE A 356 12.58 -21.62 -10.71
N ALA A 357 12.81 -20.93 -9.60
CA ALA A 357 11.78 -20.18 -8.90
C ALA A 357 12.27 -18.78 -8.53
N SER A 358 11.41 -17.77 -8.68
CA SER A 358 11.71 -16.40 -8.28
C SER A 358 11.12 -16.05 -6.91
N GLY A 359 11.80 -15.18 -6.17
CA GLY A 359 11.36 -14.64 -4.89
C GLY A 359 11.85 -13.21 -4.67
N VAL A 360 11.39 -12.56 -3.59
CA VAL A 360 11.83 -11.21 -3.24
C VAL A 360 11.81 -10.99 -1.72
N SER A 361 12.69 -10.12 -1.22
CA SER A 361 12.77 -9.74 0.19
C SER A 361 11.59 -8.88 0.68
N GLY A 362 11.03 -8.04 -0.21
CA GLY A 362 10.14 -6.92 0.12
C GLY A 362 8.66 -7.21 0.27
N LYS A 363 8.23 -8.48 0.18
CA LYS A 363 6.82 -8.88 0.35
C LYS A 363 6.61 -9.58 1.69
N ALA A 364 6.17 -10.84 1.69
CA ALA A 364 5.78 -11.54 2.92
C ALA A 364 6.95 -11.86 3.87
N ILE A 365 8.20 -11.81 3.38
CA ILE A 365 9.39 -11.87 4.24
C ILE A 365 9.51 -10.65 5.15
N LYS A 366 8.90 -9.50 4.79
CA LYS A 366 8.94 -8.24 5.54
C LYS A 366 10.35 -7.71 5.79
N SER A 367 11.20 -7.82 4.77
CA SER A 367 12.47 -7.09 4.71
C SER A 367 12.35 -5.92 3.73
N TYR A 368 13.39 -5.11 3.57
CA TYR A 368 13.39 -4.03 2.57
C TYR A 368 13.34 -4.59 1.15
N THR A 369 12.56 -3.97 0.27
CA THR A 369 12.60 -4.23 -1.17
C THR A 369 13.99 -3.93 -1.72
N GLY A 370 14.51 -4.81 -2.58
CA GLY A 370 15.81 -4.61 -3.23
C GLY A 370 16.68 -5.85 -3.29
N LEU A 371 16.23 -7.00 -2.77
CA LEU A 371 16.86 -8.30 -3.00
C LEU A 371 15.88 -9.23 -3.71
N SER A 372 16.31 -9.77 -4.84
CA SER A 372 15.58 -10.78 -5.59
C SER A 372 16.28 -12.13 -5.45
N PHE A 373 15.47 -13.19 -5.40
CA PHE A 373 15.95 -14.56 -5.19
C PHE A 373 15.66 -15.40 -6.42
N ILE A 374 16.62 -16.25 -6.78
CA ILE A 374 16.45 -17.26 -7.82
C ILE A 374 16.86 -18.60 -7.23
N PHE A 375 15.86 -19.44 -6.97
CA PHE A 375 16.04 -20.79 -6.46
C PHE A 375 16.17 -21.77 -7.63
N HIS A 376 17.03 -22.77 -7.47
CA HIS A 376 17.23 -23.81 -8.47
C HIS A 376 17.77 -25.10 -7.83
N ASN A 377 17.72 -26.19 -8.60
CA ASN A 377 18.11 -27.52 -8.14
C ASN A 377 19.15 -28.22 -9.05
N HIS A 378 19.87 -27.45 -9.86
CA HIS A 378 20.83 -27.92 -10.85
C HIS A 378 21.97 -26.90 -11.03
N ILE A 379 23.15 -27.33 -11.47
CA ILE A 379 24.24 -26.37 -11.70
C ILE A 379 23.94 -25.51 -12.93
N VAL A 380 23.93 -24.18 -12.73
CA VAL A 380 23.75 -23.20 -13.80
C VAL A 380 25.12 -22.74 -14.29
N LYS A 381 25.36 -22.85 -15.60
CA LYS A 381 26.62 -22.39 -16.21
C LYS A 381 26.50 -20.94 -16.63
N LYS A 382 27.60 -20.18 -16.48
CA LYS A 382 27.75 -18.83 -17.03
C LYS A 382 27.40 -18.83 -18.53
N ASN A 383 26.66 -17.83 -18.98
CA ASN A 383 26.28 -17.64 -20.38
C ASN A 383 26.65 -16.22 -20.84
N GLU A 384 27.65 -16.13 -21.73
CA GLU A 384 28.18 -14.86 -22.21
C GLU A 384 27.23 -14.09 -23.15
N GLU A 385 26.15 -14.73 -23.61
CA GLU A 385 25.07 -14.08 -24.37
C GLU A 385 24.04 -13.36 -23.48
N ILE A 386 24.14 -13.54 -22.16
CA ILE A 386 23.28 -12.88 -21.17
C ILE A 386 24.04 -11.69 -20.58
N PRO A 387 23.42 -10.50 -20.45
CA PRO A 387 24.02 -9.38 -19.74
C PRO A 387 24.49 -9.84 -18.35
N ALA A 388 25.74 -9.56 -18.02
CA ALA A 388 26.44 -10.24 -16.93
C ALA A 388 25.75 -10.09 -15.54
N TYR A 389 25.01 -9.00 -15.31
CA TYR A 389 24.20 -8.80 -14.10
C TYR A 389 22.95 -9.70 -14.00
N MET A 390 22.43 -10.19 -15.12
CA MET A 390 21.27 -11.08 -15.19
C MET A 390 21.64 -12.54 -15.48
N ASP A 391 22.93 -12.85 -15.64
CA ASP A 391 23.42 -14.21 -15.83
C ASP A 391 23.43 -14.96 -14.50
N ILE A 392 22.49 -15.89 -14.30
CA ILE A 392 22.38 -16.69 -13.08
C ILE A 392 23.65 -17.52 -12.86
N GLY A 393 24.28 -18.00 -13.93
CA GLY A 393 25.55 -18.74 -13.86
C GLY A 393 26.71 -17.88 -13.36
N MET A 394 26.69 -16.57 -13.59
CA MET A 394 27.68 -15.64 -13.04
C MET A 394 27.55 -15.53 -11.50
N TYR A 395 26.33 -15.58 -10.97
CA TYR A 395 26.09 -15.62 -9.52
C TYR A 395 26.46 -16.98 -8.94
N GLU A 396 26.20 -18.07 -9.66
CA GLU A 396 26.58 -19.43 -9.25
C GLU A 396 28.09 -19.55 -8.97
N VAL A 397 28.94 -19.09 -9.90
CA VAL A 397 30.41 -19.21 -9.77
C VAL A 397 31.04 -18.19 -8.81
N ASN A 398 30.27 -17.23 -8.31
CA ASN A 398 30.72 -16.18 -7.39
C ASN A 398 29.96 -16.20 -6.04
N ASP A 399 29.31 -17.31 -5.69
CA ASP A 399 28.56 -17.47 -4.44
C ASP A 399 27.54 -16.34 -4.19
N SER A 400 26.85 -15.91 -5.23
CA SER A 400 25.90 -14.78 -5.25
C SER A 400 26.52 -13.37 -5.15
N ILE A 401 27.85 -13.23 -5.19
CA ILE A 401 28.56 -11.94 -5.04
C ILE A 401 29.47 -11.63 -6.25
N PRO A 402 28.96 -11.63 -7.51
CA PRO A 402 29.78 -11.24 -8.65
C PRO A 402 30.10 -9.73 -8.65
N TYR A 403 29.17 -8.89 -8.16
CA TYR A 403 29.24 -7.43 -8.18
C TYR A 403 29.06 -6.81 -6.78
N SER A 404 29.12 -5.48 -6.71
CA SER A 404 28.83 -4.72 -5.49
C SER A 404 27.48 -5.11 -4.90
N HIS A 405 27.48 -5.43 -3.61
CA HIS A 405 26.29 -5.89 -2.88
C HIS A 405 26.06 -5.03 -1.62
N SER A 406 24.79 -4.82 -1.26
CA SER A 406 24.40 -4.08 -0.05
C SER A 406 24.49 -4.96 1.20
N SER A 407 25.40 -4.63 2.12
CA SER A 407 25.44 -5.24 3.47
C SER A 407 24.19 -4.94 4.28
N ASN A 408 23.64 -3.73 4.14
CA ASN A 408 22.48 -3.26 4.89
C ASN A 408 21.21 -4.06 4.55
N LEU A 409 20.97 -4.30 3.25
CA LEU A 409 19.85 -5.14 2.81
C LEU A 409 20.02 -6.60 3.28
N ILE A 410 21.24 -7.14 3.23
CA ILE A 410 21.52 -8.50 3.70
C ILE A 410 21.35 -8.63 5.22
N TYR A 411 21.75 -7.62 6.00
CA TYR A 411 21.50 -7.59 7.45
C TYR A 411 20.01 -7.53 7.78
N ALA A 412 19.26 -6.65 7.10
CA ALA A 412 17.81 -6.59 7.25
C ALA A 412 17.14 -7.93 6.89
N LEU A 413 17.57 -8.57 5.81
CA LEU A 413 17.04 -9.87 5.39
C LEU A 413 17.40 -10.98 6.39
N GLN A 414 18.62 -11.00 6.91
CA GLN A 414 19.02 -11.96 7.95
C GLN A 414 18.12 -11.87 9.17
N GLU A 415 17.81 -10.66 9.62
CA GLU A 415 16.92 -10.44 10.75
C GLU A 415 15.48 -10.86 10.44
N ALA A 416 14.95 -10.44 9.29
CA ALA A 416 13.60 -10.76 8.86
C ALA A 416 13.36 -12.27 8.74
N LEU A 417 14.37 -13.03 8.28
CA LEU A 417 14.26 -14.49 8.12
C LEU A 417 14.15 -15.27 9.44
N LYS A 418 14.47 -14.67 10.59
CA LYS A 418 14.33 -15.34 11.89
C LYS A 418 12.88 -15.65 12.23
N ARG A 419 11.92 -14.87 11.73
CA ARG A 419 10.48 -15.09 11.97
C ARG A 419 9.92 -16.38 11.34
N PHE A 420 10.72 -17.04 10.50
CA PHE A 420 10.38 -18.32 9.86
C PHE A 420 11.16 -19.50 10.48
N GLU A 421 11.77 -19.32 11.65
CA GLU A 421 12.32 -20.44 12.45
C GLU A 421 11.20 -21.34 12.99
N ASP A 422 9.97 -20.82 13.09
CA ASP A 422 8.75 -21.57 13.36
C ASP A 422 7.62 -21.18 12.37
N GLU A 423 6.46 -21.86 12.48
CA GLU A 423 5.33 -21.66 11.55
C GLU A 423 4.39 -20.50 11.94
N THR A 424 4.66 -19.77 13.04
CA THR A 424 3.77 -18.75 13.60
C THR A 424 3.47 -17.63 12.60
N ALA A 425 4.44 -17.27 11.76
CA ALA A 425 4.26 -16.25 10.73
C ALA A 425 3.16 -16.63 9.73
N PHE A 426 3.13 -17.89 9.29
CA PHE A 426 2.12 -18.39 8.35
C PHE A 426 0.73 -18.47 9.01
N VAL A 427 0.67 -18.91 10.27
CA VAL A 427 -0.57 -19.00 11.04
C VAL A 427 -1.23 -17.62 11.17
N LYS A 428 -0.47 -16.58 11.54
CA LYS A 428 -1.00 -15.22 11.69
C LYS A 428 -1.57 -14.63 10.40
N ILE A 429 -0.91 -14.89 9.27
CA ILE A 429 -1.38 -14.44 7.95
C ILE A 429 -2.73 -15.12 7.63
N LYS A 430 -2.80 -16.43 7.86
CA LYS A 430 -4.02 -17.23 7.66
C LYS A 430 -5.18 -16.78 8.55
N GLU A 431 -4.94 -16.54 9.84
CA GLU A 431 -5.96 -16.04 10.78
C GLU A 431 -6.48 -14.66 10.37
N THR A 432 -5.57 -13.76 9.98
CA THR A 432 -5.92 -12.41 9.49
C THR A 432 -6.76 -12.50 8.23
N TYR A 433 -6.39 -13.37 7.29
CA TYR A 433 -7.16 -13.61 6.07
C TYR A 433 -8.57 -14.13 6.39
N ALA A 434 -8.69 -15.15 7.24
CA ALA A 434 -9.97 -15.75 7.58
C ALA A 434 -10.93 -14.73 8.24
N TYR A 435 -10.41 -13.88 9.13
CA TYR A 435 -11.17 -12.81 9.76
C TYR A 435 -11.72 -11.80 8.73
N ILE A 436 -10.86 -11.34 7.81
CA ILE A 436 -11.25 -10.36 6.79
C ILE A 436 -12.19 -11.01 5.77
N GLU A 437 -11.90 -12.23 5.30
CA GLU A 437 -12.75 -12.99 4.37
C GLU A 437 -14.18 -13.13 4.91
N GLN A 438 -14.31 -13.52 6.19
CA GLN A 438 -15.62 -13.66 6.83
C GLN A 438 -16.38 -12.34 6.82
N ALA A 439 -15.72 -11.23 7.16
CA ALA A 439 -16.34 -9.92 7.17
C ALA A 439 -16.77 -9.47 5.77
N ILE A 440 -15.87 -9.57 4.77
CA ILE A 440 -16.17 -9.22 3.36
C ILE A 440 -17.34 -10.05 2.83
N THR A 441 -17.36 -11.36 3.09
CA THR A 441 -18.45 -12.24 2.66
C THR A 441 -19.76 -11.87 3.35
N THR A 442 -19.73 -11.55 4.64
CA THR A 442 -20.92 -11.10 5.41
C THR A 442 -21.48 -9.78 4.87
N MET A 443 -20.63 -8.89 4.35
CA MET A 443 -21.05 -7.66 3.69
C MET A 443 -21.70 -7.90 2.32
N GLY A 444 -21.65 -9.12 1.77
CA GLY A 444 -22.14 -9.42 0.42
C GLY A 444 -21.20 -8.97 -0.69
N LEU A 445 -19.95 -8.62 -0.37
CA LEU A 445 -18.93 -8.26 -1.36
C LEU A 445 -18.36 -9.51 -2.03
N LYS A 446 -18.14 -9.43 -3.34
CA LYS A 446 -17.68 -10.55 -4.15
C LYS A 446 -16.14 -10.60 -4.20
N LEU A 447 -15.57 -11.77 -3.91
CA LEU A 447 -14.16 -12.06 -4.15
C LEU A 447 -13.94 -12.54 -5.59
N VAL A 448 -12.81 -12.16 -6.18
CA VAL A 448 -12.44 -12.54 -7.55
C VAL A 448 -12.07 -14.03 -7.64
N SER A 449 -11.27 -14.54 -6.70
CA SER A 449 -10.86 -15.94 -6.66
C SER A 449 -11.91 -16.82 -5.96
N PRO A 450 -12.20 -18.03 -6.49
CA PRO A 450 -12.93 -19.06 -5.76
C PRO A 450 -12.17 -19.47 -4.50
N LYS A 451 -12.90 -19.72 -3.41
CA LYS A 451 -12.34 -19.99 -2.09
C LYS A 451 -11.37 -21.18 -2.08
N GLU A 452 -11.69 -22.23 -2.84
CA GLU A 452 -10.91 -23.47 -2.94
C GLU A 452 -9.55 -23.25 -3.61
N HIS A 453 -9.41 -22.16 -4.38
CA HIS A 453 -8.22 -21.82 -5.14
C HIS A 453 -7.64 -20.46 -4.75
N ALA A 454 -8.08 -19.89 -3.62
CA ALA A 454 -7.55 -18.64 -3.10
C ALA A 454 -6.36 -18.90 -2.17
N ALA A 455 -5.28 -18.13 -2.34
CA ALA A 455 -4.25 -18.09 -1.32
C ALA A 455 -4.74 -17.25 -0.15
N GLN A 456 -4.53 -17.70 1.08
CA GLN A 456 -4.87 -16.95 2.29
C GLN A 456 -3.86 -15.82 2.55
N ILE A 457 -3.64 -14.94 1.58
CA ILE A 457 -2.58 -13.91 1.56
C ILE A 457 -3.17 -12.54 1.19
N VAL A 458 -3.98 -12.46 0.13
CA VAL A 458 -4.60 -11.23 -0.38
C VAL A 458 -6.04 -11.53 -0.78
N LEU A 459 -6.97 -10.67 -0.37
CA LEU A 459 -8.33 -10.66 -0.90
C LEU A 459 -8.42 -9.65 -2.04
N THR A 460 -8.86 -10.11 -3.21
CA THR A 460 -9.22 -9.22 -4.32
C THR A 460 -10.73 -9.12 -4.38
N ILE A 461 -11.25 -7.92 -4.13
CA ILE A 461 -12.66 -7.63 -4.01
C ILE A 461 -13.12 -6.95 -5.31
N GLN A 462 -14.14 -7.53 -5.93
CA GLN A 462 -14.82 -6.95 -7.07
C GLN A 462 -15.94 -6.01 -6.59
N LEU A 463 -15.81 -4.72 -6.87
CA LEU A 463 -16.86 -3.75 -6.60
C LEU A 463 -17.92 -3.79 -7.71
N ASN A 464 -19.15 -3.37 -7.39
CA ASN A 464 -20.24 -3.32 -8.36
C ASN A 464 -20.08 -2.11 -9.32
N GLU A 465 -20.85 -2.08 -10.41
CA GLU A 465 -20.74 -1.01 -11.43
C GLU A 465 -21.13 0.39 -10.91
N ARG A 466 -21.84 0.47 -9.77
CA ARG A 466 -22.22 1.75 -9.14
C ARG A 466 -21.10 2.32 -8.27
N GLN A 467 -20.07 1.52 -7.98
CA GLN A 467 -18.94 1.87 -7.14
C GLN A 467 -17.71 2.10 -8.00
N CYS A 468 -16.80 2.93 -7.53
CA CYS A 468 -15.49 3.17 -8.14
C CYS A 468 -14.39 2.78 -7.16
N SER A 469 -13.51 1.85 -7.54
CA SER A 469 -12.41 1.39 -6.70
C SER A 469 -11.45 2.50 -6.29
N LYS A 470 -11.23 3.50 -7.16
CA LYS A 470 -10.47 4.69 -6.82
C LYS A 470 -11.14 5.50 -5.71
N VAL A 471 -12.43 5.79 -5.84
CA VAL A 471 -13.17 6.57 -4.82
C VAL A 471 -13.19 5.85 -3.47
N VAL A 472 -13.45 4.54 -3.46
CA VAL A 472 -13.45 3.73 -2.23
C VAL A 472 -12.05 3.66 -1.62
N GLY A 473 -11.02 3.47 -2.45
CA GLY A 473 -9.62 3.44 -2.02
C GLY A 473 -9.15 4.76 -1.42
N ASP A 474 -9.43 5.88 -2.10
CA ASP A 474 -9.10 7.24 -1.63
C ASP A 474 -9.81 7.52 -0.29
N ALA A 475 -11.08 7.12 -0.14
CA ALA A 475 -11.83 7.31 1.10
C ALA A 475 -11.24 6.51 2.28
N LEU A 476 -10.82 5.26 2.03
CA LEU A 476 -10.12 4.44 3.03
C LEU A 476 -8.75 5.03 3.40
N ALA A 477 -8.00 5.50 2.40
CA ALA A 477 -6.71 6.13 2.61
C ALA A 477 -6.81 7.39 3.49
N LEU A 478 -7.83 8.22 3.25
CA LEU A 478 -8.11 9.38 4.10
C LEU A 478 -8.43 8.97 5.56
N GLN A 479 -9.05 7.81 5.79
CA GLN A 479 -9.22 7.25 7.13
C GLN A 479 -7.96 6.61 7.72
N GLY A 480 -6.93 6.37 6.91
CA GLY A 480 -5.64 5.80 7.30
C GLY A 480 -5.53 4.31 7.11
N TYR A 481 -6.41 3.76 6.28
CA TYR A 481 -6.42 2.37 5.88
C TYR A 481 -5.95 2.29 4.44
N ILE A 482 -4.67 1.96 4.27
CA ILE A 482 -4.03 1.95 2.95
C ILE A 482 -4.28 0.57 2.32
N VAL A 483 -5.27 0.48 1.44
CA VAL A 483 -5.56 -0.72 0.64
C VAL A 483 -4.95 -0.57 -0.75
N HIS A 484 -4.82 -1.67 -1.49
CA HIS A 484 -4.25 -1.62 -2.84
C HIS A 484 -5.34 -1.46 -3.89
N TYR A 485 -5.34 -0.33 -4.60
CA TYR A 485 -6.33 0.00 -5.64
C TYR A 485 -5.75 0.82 -6.80
N GLU A 486 -4.59 1.45 -6.59
CA GLU A 486 -4.02 2.42 -7.53
C GLU A 486 -3.43 1.79 -8.79
N SER A 487 -3.13 0.49 -8.79
CA SER A 487 -2.60 -0.18 -9.98
C SER A 487 -3.59 -0.16 -11.14
N ALA A 488 -3.09 0.07 -12.36
CA ALA A 488 -3.91 0.22 -13.55
C ALA A 488 -4.88 -0.97 -13.76
N TYR A 489 -4.42 -2.21 -13.50
CA TYR A 489 -5.28 -3.39 -13.63
C TYR A 489 -6.40 -3.43 -12.57
N LEU A 490 -6.19 -2.88 -11.37
CA LEU A 490 -7.22 -2.82 -10.33
C LEU A 490 -8.27 -1.77 -10.68
N GLN A 491 -7.84 -0.58 -11.11
CA GLN A 491 -8.78 0.47 -11.55
C GLN A 491 -9.57 0.02 -12.78
N LYS A 492 -8.91 -0.58 -13.78
CA LYS A 492 -9.56 -1.09 -15.00
C LYS A 492 -10.64 -2.14 -14.71
N ASN A 493 -10.41 -3.02 -13.74
CA ASN A 493 -11.36 -4.08 -13.39
C ASN A 493 -12.32 -3.68 -12.26
N ASN A 494 -12.24 -2.45 -11.75
CA ASN A 494 -12.99 -1.96 -10.60
C ASN A 494 -12.80 -2.80 -9.32
N TRP A 495 -11.54 -3.12 -9.01
CA TRP A 495 -11.15 -3.96 -7.87
C TRP A 495 -10.39 -3.17 -6.81
N ILE A 496 -10.52 -3.63 -5.56
CA ILE A 496 -9.64 -3.25 -4.45
C ILE A 496 -9.03 -4.52 -3.84
N GLN A 497 -7.85 -4.39 -3.23
CA GLN A 497 -7.12 -5.49 -2.63
C GLN A 497 -6.76 -5.21 -1.19
N ILE A 498 -6.96 -6.22 -0.34
CA ILE A 498 -6.61 -6.19 1.08
C ILE A 498 -5.61 -7.33 1.32
N ALA A 499 -4.36 -6.98 1.58
CA ALA A 499 -3.32 -7.92 1.94
C ALA A 499 -3.31 -8.22 3.44
N CYS A 500 -3.08 -9.48 3.78
CA CYS A 500 -3.09 -10.02 5.15
C CYS A 500 -1.68 -10.27 5.69
N LEU A 501 -0.67 -9.58 5.13
CA LEU A 501 0.74 -9.75 5.50
C LEU A 501 1.12 -9.06 6.83
N ASN A 502 0.33 -8.06 7.23
CA ASN A 502 0.44 -7.39 8.52
C ASN A 502 -0.59 -7.94 9.50
N HIS A 503 -0.22 -7.96 10.77
CA HIS A 503 -1.13 -8.37 11.84
C HIS A 503 -1.44 -7.18 12.74
N TYR A 504 -2.70 -6.77 12.75
CA TYR A 504 -3.20 -5.68 13.57
C TYR A 504 -4.15 -6.20 14.66
N LYS A 505 -4.39 -5.38 15.69
CA LYS A 505 -5.39 -5.73 16.71
C LYS A 505 -6.76 -5.83 16.03
N GLU A 506 -7.58 -6.78 16.47
CA GLU A 506 -8.93 -7.00 15.94
C GLU A 506 -9.75 -5.71 15.88
N ARG A 507 -9.68 -4.87 16.93
CA ARG A 507 -10.36 -3.56 16.97
C ARG A 507 -10.02 -2.64 15.80
N ASP A 508 -8.78 -2.70 15.30
CA ASP A 508 -8.28 -1.83 14.25
C ASP A 508 -8.69 -2.37 12.87
N MET A 509 -8.67 -3.70 12.71
CA MET A 509 -9.24 -4.38 11.52
C MET A 509 -10.75 -4.19 11.41
N LYS A 510 -11.49 -4.32 12.53
CA LYS A 510 -12.94 -4.08 12.57
C LYS A 510 -13.29 -2.65 12.15
N ARG A 511 -12.48 -1.66 12.54
CA ARG A 511 -12.68 -0.27 12.12
C ARG A 511 -12.43 -0.07 10.62
N MET A 512 -11.38 -0.68 10.08
CA MET A 512 -11.12 -0.70 8.64
C MET A 512 -12.31 -1.29 7.88
N LEU A 513 -12.80 -2.45 8.31
CA LEU A 513 -13.94 -3.15 7.71
C LEU A 513 -15.24 -2.34 7.79
N ASN A 514 -15.51 -1.71 8.93
CA ASN A 514 -16.65 -0.81 9.06
C ASN A 514 -16.53 0.38 8.10
N CYS A 515 -15.32 0.97 7.96
CA CYS A 515 -15.09 2.04 7.01
C CYS A 515 -15.35 1.58 5.57
N LEU A 516 -14.85 0.40 5.19
CA LEU A 516 -15.09 -0.18 3.87
C LEU A 516 -16.58 -0.36 3.62
N HIS A 517 -17.31 -0.98 4.54
CA HIS A 517 -18.77 -1.14 4.44
C HIS A 517 -19.46 0.20 4.20
N MET A 518 -19.07 1.23 4.95
CA MET A 518 -19.63 2.57 4.78
C MET A 518 -19.33 3.18 3.42
N CYS A 519 -18.08 3.13 2.96
CA CYS A 519 -17.68 3.66 1.65
C CYS A 519 -18.37 2.95 0.48
N VAL A 520 -18.69 1.66 0.65
CA VAL A 520 -19.31 0.81 -0.37
C VAL A 520 -20.84 0.99 -0.40
N PHE A 521 -21.50 1.06 0.77
CA PHE A 521 -22.97 0.98 0.86
C PHE A 521 -23.69 2.28 1.24
N LYS A 522 -23.02 3.32 1.79
CA LYS A 522 -23.73 4.59 2.11
C LYS A 522 -24.20 5.37 0.87
N ASN A 523 -23.70 5.06 -0.33
CA ASN A 523 -24.20 5.64 -1.58
C ASN A 523 -25.45 4.94 -2.14
N GLU A 524 -25.98 3.90 -1.47
CA GLU A 524 -27.14 3.14 -1.95
C GLU A 524 -28.47 3.51 -1.26
N ILE A 525 -28.50 4.48 -0.35
CA ILE A 525 -29.75 4.99 0.23
C ILE A 525 -30.21 6.22 -0.57
N HIS A 526 -30.66 5.96 -1.80
CA HIS A 526 -31.71 6.77 -2.41
C HIS A 526 -32.98 5.91 -2.43
N ILE A 527 -33.92 6.23 -1.55
CA ILE A 527 -35.34 5.91 -1.73
C ILE A 527 -36.10 7.23 -1.71
#